data_AF-A0A0S6X356-F1
#
_entry.id   AF-A0A0S6X356-F1
#
_cell.length_a   1.000
_cell.length_b   1.000
_cell.length_c   1.000
_cell.angle_alpha   90.00
_cell.angle_beta   90.00
_cell.angle_gamma   90.00
#
_symmetry.space_group_name_H-M   'P 1'
#
loop_
_entity.id
_entity.type
_entity.pdbx_description
1 polymer ?
#
loop_
_entity_poly.entity_id
_entity_poly.type
_entity_poly.pdbx_seq_one_letter_code
_entity_poly.pdbx_strand_id
1 'polypeptide(L)'
;MARTPEGASLIPNRYTGAPGIRAENIFIMAGVPSITAGMLDALTGTLEGGAPLLSETIGCWVGESEVAELLRETEKAHPTCQIGSYPFWGEGRTGANFVVRSTEADDLAACTRALTTGLQALGRTAVFGGI
;
A
#
# COMPACT_ATOMS: atom_id res chain seq x y z
N MET A 1 -7.68 32.26 -11.81
CA MET A 1 -6.79 31.09 -12.02
C MET A 1 -7.64 30.00 -12.69
N ALA A 2 -7.97 30.17 -13.97
CA ALA A 2 -8.86 29.28 -14.73
C ALA A 2 -8.37 29.11 -16.18
N ARG A 3 -7.08 29.34 -16.41
CA ARG A 3 -6.44 28.96 -17.67
C ARG A 3 -6.21 27.47 -17.61
N THR A 4 -6.91 26.73 -18.46
CA THR A 4 -6.77 25.28 -18.60
C THR A 4 -6.47 24.96 -20.06
N PRO A 5 -5.77 23.84 -20.33
CA PRO A 5 -5.65 23.33 -21.69
C PRO A 5 -7.03 23.08 -22.29
N GLU A 6 -7.13 23.17 -23.62
CA GLU A 6 -8.33 22.77 -24.33
C GLU A 6 -8.66 21.29 -24.01
N GLY A 7 -9.94 20.98 -23.80
CA GLY A 7 -10.40 19.64 -23.43
C GLY A 7 -10.23 19.26 -21.95
N ALA A 8 -9.60 20.11 -21.13
CA ALA A 8 -9.48 19.85 -19.70
C ALA A 8 -10.79 20.16 -18.93
N SER A 9 -11.01 19.41 -17.84
CA SER A 9 -12.10 19.63 -16.89
C SER A 9 -11.57 20.12 -15.55
N LEU A 10 -12.44 20.73 -14.73
CA LEU A 10 -12.07 21.26 -13.42
C LEU A 10 -12.35 20.23 -12.33
N ILE A 11 -11.41 20.11 -11.40
CA ILE A 11 -11.59 19.32 -10.17
C ILE A 11 -12.05 20.30 -9.07
N PRO A 12 -13.24 20.10 -8.47
CA PRO A 12 -13.76 21.03 -7.48
C PRO A 12 -12.86 21.08 -6.25
N ASN A 13 -12.68 22.28 -5.72
CA ASN A 13 -11.95 22.53 -4.48
C ASN A 13 -12.93 23.14 -3.46
N ARG A 14 -13.29 22.36 -2.43
CA ARG A 14 -14.21 22.82 -1.37
C ARG A 14 -13.61 23.84 -0.40
N TYR A 15 -12.29 24.02 -0.40
CA TYR A 15 -11.57 24.89 0.54
C TYR A 15 -11.24 26.26 -0.06
N THR A 16 -11.04 26.36 -1.37
CA THR A 16 -10.67 27.62 -2.03
C THR A 16 -11.33 27.74 -3.41
N GLY A 17 -11.42 28.97 -3.92
CA GLY A 17 -11.89 29.22 -5.29
C GLY A 17 -10.92 28.80 -6.41
N ALA A 18 -9.75 28.23 -6.08
CA ALA A 18 -8.80 27.71 -7.06
C ALA A 18 -9.09 26.22 -7.33
N PRO A 19 -9.64 25.86 -8.51
CA PRO A 19 -9.93 24.48 -8.85
C PRO A 19 -8.65 23.72 -9.23
N GLY A 20 -8.70 22.40 -9.19
CA GLY A 20 -7.74 21.55 -9.90
C GLY A 20 -8.08 21.40 -11.36
N ILE A 21 -7.24 20.67 -12.09
CA ILE A 21 -7.38 20.44 -13.52
C ILE A 21 -7.24 18.94 -13.77
N ARG A 22 -8.15 18.38 -14.56
CA ARG A 22 -8.03 17.06 -15.16
C ARG A 22 -7.87 17.21 -16.67
N ALA A 23 -6.78 16.71 -17.22
CA ALA A 23 -6.54 16.60 -18.65
C ALA A 23 -6.28 15.12 -18.96
N GLU A 24 -7.24 14.45 -19.58
CA GLU A 24 -7.18 12.99 -19.82
C GLU A 24 -6.91 12.21 -18.51
N ASN A 25 -5.72 11.58 -18.41
CA ASN A 25 -5.23 10.82 -17.25
C ASN A 25 -4.30 11.64 -16.34
N ILE A 26 -4.14 12.94 -16.58
CA ILE A 26 -3.31 13.85 -15.79
C ILE A 26 -4.21 14.64 -14.84
N PHE A 27 -3.89 14.57 -13.54
CA PHE A 27 -4.61 15.25 -12.47
C PHE A 27 -3.68 16.26 -11.78
N ILE A 28 -4.00 17.55 -11.90
CA ILE A 28 -3.28 18.65 -11.28
C ILE A 28 -4.09 19.13 -10.08
N MET A 29 -3.51 19.04 -8.89
CA MET A 29 -4.16 19.38 -7.63
C MET A 29 -3.36 20.44 -6.86
N ALA A 30 -3.99 21.01 -5.82
CA ALA A 30 -3.31 21.93 -4.92
C ALA A 30 -2.11 21.26 -4.24
N GLY A 31 -1.06 22.04 -3.93
CA GLY A 31 0.12 21.55 -3.21
C GLY A 31 -0.06 21.45 -1.69
N VAL A 32 -1.16 21.98 -1.14
CA VAL A 32 -1.44 21.93 0.31
C VAL A 32 -2.13 20.59 0.64
N PRO A 33 -1.58 19.73 1.51
CA PRO A 33 -2.06 18.35 1.70
C PRO A 33 -3.55 18.22 2.03
N SER A 34 -4.08 19.09 2.89
CA SER A 34 -5.51 19.07 3.26
C SER A 34 -6.43 19.40 2.08
N ILE A 35 -6.00 20.30 1.19
CA ILE A 35 -6.73 20.66 -0.02
C ILE A 35 -6.64 19.51 -1.02
N THR A 36 -5.44 18.95 -1.25
CA THR A 36 -5.22 17.79 -2.13
C THR A 36 -6.10 16.61 -1.70
N ALA A 37 -6.17 16.30 -0.40
CA ALA A 37 -7.02 15.23 0.12
C ALA A 37 -8.51 15.46 -0.20
N GLY A 38 -9.01 16.70 -0.06
CA GLY A 38 -10.39 17.01 -0.44
C GLY A 38 -10.66 16.96 -1.95
N MET A 39 -9.65 17.27 -2.77
CA MET A 39 -9.76 17.15 -4.22
C MET A 39 -9.74 15.68 -4.67
N LEU A 40 -8.93 14.83 -4.04
CA LEU A 40 -8.95 13.38 -4.24
C LEU A 40 -10.30 12.77 -3.85
N ASP A 41 -10.86 13.18 -2.72
CA ASP A 41 -12.19 12.76 -2.26
C ASP A 41 -13.28 13.05 -3.31
N ALA A 42 -13.22 14.23 -3.94
CA ALA A 42 -14.14 14.59 -5.02
C ALA A 42 -13.98 13.76 -6.31
N LEU A 43 -12.85 13.05 -6.47
CA LEU A 43 -12.60 12.16 -7.61
C LEU A 43 -13.02 10.70 -7.32
N THR A 44 -13.44 10.38 -6.10
CA THR A 44 -13.87 9.03 -5.72
C THR A 44 -14.96 8.52 -6.68
N GLY A 45 -14.76 7.32 -7.24
CA GLY A 45 -15.68 6.71 -8.21
C GLY A 45 -15.60 7.27 -9.65
N THR A 46 -14.78 8.30 -9.90
CA THR A 46 -14.56 8.87 -11.24
C THR A 46 -13.25 8.41 -11.90
N LEU A 47 -12.33 7.91 -11.08
CA LEU A 47 -11.05 7.37 -11.53
C LEU A 47 -11.27 5.97 -12.10
N GLU A 48 -10.65 5.69 -13.24
CA GLU A 48 -10.58 4.33 -13.76
C GLU A 48 -9.83 3.46 -12.74
N GLY A 49 -10.53 2.45 -12.22
CA GLY A 49 -9.99 1.53 -11.24
C GLY A 49 -9.38 0.29 -11.89
N GLY A 50 -8.60 -0.43 -11.11
CA GLY A 50 -8.18 -1.80 -11.42
C GLY A 50 -8.87 -2.81 -10.49
N ALA A 51 -8.39 -4.05 -10.52
CA ALA A 51 -8.76 -5.03 -9.50
C ALA A 51 -8.41 -4.49 -8.10
N PRO A 52 -9.27 -4.71 -7.09
CA PRO A 52 -8.99 -4.29 -5.72
C PRO A 52 -7.66 -4.87 -5.23
N LEU A 53 -6.78 -4.02 -4.71
CA LEU A 53 -5.55 -4.47 -4.08
C LEU A 53 -5.87 -4.97 -2.67
N LEU A 54 -5.77 -6.28 -2.47
CA LEU A 54 -5.94 -6.94 -1.18
C LEU A 54 -4.61 -6.91 -0.41
N SER A 55 -4.68 -6.91 0.92
CA SER A 55 -3.49 -6.95 1.76
C SER A 55 -3.71 -7.68 3.07
N GLU A 56 -2.69 -8.44 3.49
CA GLU A 56 -2.62 -9.07 4.80
C GLU A 56 -1.31 -8.69 5.50
N THR A 57 -1.35 -8.55 6.82
CA THR A 57 -0.21 -8.14 7.63
C THR A 57 0.18 -9.25 8.61
N ILE A 58 1.48 -9.55 8.67
CA ILE A 58 2.08 -10.47 9.63
C ILE A 58 3.15 -9.72 10.42
N GLY A 59 2.98 -9.61 11.73
CA GLY A 59 3.97 -9.03 12.64
C GLY A 59 4.90 -10.08 13.22
N CYS A 60 6.17 -9.72 13.41
CA CYS A 60 7.14 -10.60 14.05
C CYS A 60 8.24 -9.79 14.78
N TRP A 61 8.64 -10.25 15.96
CA TRP A 61 9.80 -9.72 16.68
C TRP A 61 11.10 -10.26 16.09
N VAL A 62 11.51 -9.71 14.95
CA VAL A 62 12.70 -10.10 14.19
C VAL A 62 13.29 -8.90 13.46
N GLY A 63 14.61 -8.83 13.33
CA GLY A 63 15.25 -7.88 12.43
C GLY A 63 15.04 -8.28 10.97
N GLU A 64 14.76 -7.31 10.09
CA GLU A 64 14.51 -7.57 8.67
C GLU A 64 15.65 -8.38 8.01
N SER A 65 16.90 -8.02 8.30
CA SER A 65 18.08 -8.70 7.75
C SER A 65 18.14 -10.20 8.09
N GLU A 66 17.54 -10.62 9.21
CA GLU A 66 17.53 -12.03 9.64
C GLU A 66 16.56 -12.88 8.81
N VAL A 67 15.56 -12.26 8.18
CA VAL A 67 14.53 -12.94 7.38
C VAL A 67 14.51 -12.49 5.92
N ALA A 68 15.48 -11.68 5.49
CA ALA A 68 15.55 -11.14 4.13
C ALA A 68 15.53 -12.23 3.05
N GLU A 69 16.21 -13.35 3.27
CA GLU A 69 16.21 -14.48 2.32
C GLU A 69 14.85 -15.18 2.26
N LEU A 70 14.20 -15.36 3.41
CA LEU A 70 12.84 -15.91 3.47
C LEU A 70 11.86 -15.01 2.71
N LEU A 71 11.93 -13.69 2.92
CA LEU A 71 11.07 -12.72 2.23
C LEU A 71 11.29 -12.79 0.71
N ARG A 72 12.56 -12.80 0.28
CA ARG A 72 12.94 -12.90 -1.14
C ARG A 72 12.39 -14.17 -1.78
N GLU A 73 12.64 -15.33 -1.19
CA GLU A 73 12.21 -16.60 -1.77
C GLU A 73 10.69 -16.77 -1.73
N THR A 74 10.02 -16.25 -0.69
CA THR A 74 8.56 -16.26 -0.61
C THR A 74 7.93 -15.39 -1.68
N GLU A 75 8.41 -14.16 -1.86
CA GLU A 75 7.91 -13.26 -2.91
C GLU A 75 8.15 -13.83 -4.31
N LYS A 76 9.36 -14.38 -4.55
CA LYS A 76 9.70 -15.03 -5.83
C LYS A 76 8.82 -16.25 -6.15
N ALA A 77 8.39 -16.99 -5.14
CA ALA A 77 7.48 -18.12 -5.29
C ALA A 77 6.02 -17.71 -5.56
N HIS A 78 5.66 -16.44 -5.35
CA HIS A 78 4.30 -15.92 -5.52
C HIS A 78 4.32 -14.67 -6.43
N PRO A 79 4.41 -14.83 -7.78
CA PRO A 79 4.67 -13.73 -8.71
C PRO A 79 3.61 -12.62 -8.73
N THR A 80 2.40 -12.92 -8.27
CA THR A 80 1.25 -12.00 -8.16
C THR A 80 1.23 -11.26 -6.81
N CYS A 81 2.14 -11.58 -5.90
CA CYS A 81 2.24 -11.00 -4.58
C CYS A 81 3.44 -10.06 -4.48
N GLN A 82 3.30 -9.02 -3.65
CA GLN A 82 4.40 -8.16 -3.22
C GLN A 82 4.52 -8.18 -1.70
N ILE A 83 5.74 -8.25 -1.18
CA ILE A 83 5.98 -8.28 0.26
C ILE A 83 6.74 -7.01 0.68
N GLY A 84 6.10 -6.19 1.52
CA GLY A 84 6.74 -5.02 2.14
C GLY A 84 7.16 -5.29 3.58
N SER A 85 8.36 -4.86 3.97
CA SER A 85 8.84 -4.88 5.36
C SER A 85 8.73 -3.49 6.00
N TYR A 86 8.15 -3.42 7.19
CA TYR A 86 8.00 -2.20 7.99
C TYR A 86 8.62 -2.43 9.37
N PRO A 87 9.93 -2.23 9.54
CA PRO A 87 10.61 -2.41 10.81
C PRO A 87 10.14 -1.36 11.83
N PHE A 88 10.06 -1.77 13.09
CA PHE A 88 9.69 -0.93 14.22
C PHE A 88 10.51 -1.30 15.46
N TRP A 89 10.52 -0.39 16.43
CA TRP A 89 11.09 -0.61 17.75
C TRP A 89 9.98 -0.55 18.79
N GLY A 90 9.86 -1.58 19.61
CA GLY A 90 8.82 -1.68 20.64
C GLY A 90 9.26 -2.59 21.76
N GLU A 91 8.80 -2.34 22.99
CA GLU A 91 9.13 -3.19 24.15
C GLU A 91 10.64 -3.44 24.36
N GLY A 92 11.50 -2.49 23.94
CA GLY A 92 12.95 -2.63 24.02
C GLY A 92 13.58 -3.61 23.02
N ARG A 93 12.84 -4.05 22.00
CA ARG A 93 13.28 -4.98 20.95
C ARG A 93 12.88 -4.49 19.56
N THR A 94 13.61 -4.97 18.55
CA THR A 94 13.27 -4.74 17.13
C THR A 94 12.20 -5.74 16.68
N GLY A 95 11.24 -5.27 15.91
CA GLY A 95 10.29 -6.09 15.17
C GLY A 95 10.07 -5.56 13.77
N ALA A 96 9.32 -6.30 12.97
CA ALA A 96 8.86 -5.86 11.66
C ALA A 96 7.44 -6.35 11.39
N ASN A 97 6.66 -5.49 10.73
CA ASN A 97 5.38 -5.85 10.14
C ASN A 97 5.60 -6.12 8.65
N PHE A 98 5.28 -7.33 8.21
CA PHE A 98 5.34 -7.75 6.82
C PHE A 98 3.96 -7.64 6.19
N VAL A 99 3.83 -6.83 5.14
CA VAL A 99 2.57 -6.62 4.43
C VAL A 99 2.63 -7.30 3.08
N VAL A 100 1.82 -8.34 2.91
CA VAL A 100 1.64 -9.03 1.63
C VAL A 100 0.50 -8.37 0.89
N ARG A 101 0.69 -8.04 -0.39
CA ARG A 101 -0.35 -7.44 -1.25
C ARG A 101 -0.51 -8.23 -2.54
N SER A 102 -1.75 -8.41 -2.99
CA SER A 102 -2.07 -9.01 -4.29
C SER A 102 -3.47 -8.59 -4.75
N THR A 103 -3.75 -8.69 -6.05
CA THR A 103 -5.13 -8.62 -6.57
C THR A 103 -5.84 -9.97 -6.53
N GLU A 104 -5.09 -11.07 -6.34
CA GLU A 104 -5.59 -12.44 -6.31
C GLU A 104 -5.71 -12.95 -4.86
N ALA A 105 -6.93 -13.23 -4.41
CA ALA A 105 -7.18 -13.61 -3.02
C ALA A 105 -6.52 -14.94 -2.63
N ASP A 106 -6.51 -15.92 -3.54
CA ASP A 106 -5.94 -17.24 -3.29
C ASP A 106 -4.41 -17.18 -3.18
N ASP A 107 -3.76 -16.39 -4.05
CA ASP A 107 -2.31 -16.19 -4.03
C ASP A 107 -1.87 -15.39 -2.80
N LEU A 108 -2.63 -14.36 -2.42
CA LEU A 108 -2.42 -13.63 -1.17
C LEU A 108 -2.43 -14.59 0.02
N ALA A 109 -3.49 -15.40 0.15
CA ALA A 109 -3.62 -16.33 1.26
C ALA A 109 -2.51 -17.40 1.24
N ALA A 110 -2.09 -17.87 0.06
CA ALA A 110 -0.97 -18.80 -0.09
C ALA A 110 0.36 -18.19 0.34
N CYS A 111 0.65 -16.96 -0.11
CA CYS A 111 1.86 -16.23 0.23
C CYS A 111 1.95 -15.92 1.72
N THR A 112 0.85 -15.44 2.34
CA THR A 112 0.77 -15.20 3.78
C THR A 112 1.02 -16.48 4.59
N ARG A 113 0.44 -17.61 4.17
CA ARG A 113 0.69 -18.91 4.82
C ARG A 113 2.16 -19.32 4.68
N ALA A 114 2.74 -19.21 3.49
CA ALA A 114 4.14 -19.56 3.25
C ALA A 114 5.09 -18.72 4.12
N LEU A 115 4.87 -17.40 4.20
CA LEU A 115 5.66 -16.51 5.05
C LEU A 115 5.52 -16.87 6.52
N THR A 116 4.30 -17.14 6.98
CA THR A 116 4.02 -17.55 8.37
C THR A 116 4.73 -18.85 8.72
N THR A 117 4.64 -19.87 7.85
CA THR A 117 5.34 -21.15 8.03
C THR A 117 6.85 -20.98 8.03
N GLY A 118 7.39 -20.15 7.14
CA GLY A 118 8.83 -19.86 7.10
C GLY A 118 9.33 -19.17 8.36
N LEU A 119 8.59 -18.21 8.89
CA LEU A 119 8.92 -17.53 10.16
C LEU A 119 8.92 -18.54 11.33
N GLN A 120 7.90 -19.40 11.39
CA GLN A 120 7.81 -20.44 12.41
C GLN A 120 8.96 -21.46 12.31
N ALA A 121 9.37 -21.83 11.10
CA ALA A 121 10.51 -22.72 10.87
C ALA A 121 11.85 -22.11 11.34
N LEU A 122 11.97 -20.77 11.31
CA LEU A 122 13.09 -20.02 11.89
C LEU A 122 12.98 -19.80 13.40
N GLY A 123 12.00 -20.43 14.07
CA GLY A 123 11.75 -20.29 15.50
C GLY A 123 11.15 -18.94 15.88
N ARG A 124 10.50 -18.24 14.94
CA ARG A 124 9.90 -16.91 15.16
C ARG A 124 8.38 -17.01 15.24
N THR A 125 7.81 -16.23 16.16
CA THR A 125 6.35 -16.14 16.33
C THR A 125 5.77 -15.10 15.39
N ALA A 126 4.98 -15.55 14.43
CA ALA A 126 4.20 -14.70 13.53
C ALA A 126 2.84 -14.33 14.16
N VAL A 127 2.47 -13.05 14.08
CA VAL A 127 1.23 -12.48 14.62
C VAL A 127 0.40 -11.91 13.47
N PHE A 128 -0.77 -12.50 13.22
CA PHE A 128 -1.69 -11.99 12.20
C PHE A 128 -2.27 -10.63 12.61
N GLY A 129 -2.35 -9.70 11.65
CA GLY A 129 -2.80 -8.33 11.89
C GLY A 129 -1.68 -7.36 12.27
N GLY A 130 -0.46 -7.87 12.45
CA GLY A 130 0.69 -7.07 12.88
C GLY A 130 0.89 -7.06 14.40
N ILE A 131 1.97 -6.42 14.82
CA ILE A 131 2.30 -6.09 16.21
C ILE A 131 2.23 -4.57 16.37
#